data_AF-A0A3P7M4B5-F1
#
_entry.id   AF-A0A3P7M4B5-F1
#
_cell.length_a   1.000
_cell.length_b   1.000
_cell.length_c   1.000
_cell.angle_alpha   90.00
_cell.angle_beta   90.00
_cell.angle_gamma   90.00
#
_symmetry.space_group_name_H-M   'P 1'
#
loop_
_entity.id
_entity.type
_entity.pdbx_description
1 polymer ?
#
loop_
_entity_poly.entity_id
_entity_poly.type
_entity_poly.pdbx_seq_one_letter_code
_entity_poly.pdbx_strand_id
1 'polypeptide(L)'
;MLAYLVSWTNASIGDQSYVYKECISACVSAECNVSVPNASTSSLYTPPVLALHERAVVWNCEDECKYNCIWWAVEAFQQDGLPVPQFYGKWPQVRIFGIQEPASALFSLLNLFAQWHTLNLFCENIPWRSPMSFTWVFFSLVGINAWFWSTVFHTYDTRFTEYVTGTCFMKRMDYLSAFGYVLALLSVLIMRILYRQPTLIKVVAGGFIFMCFAGHAYRLLFTRFGYDQNMQVNVLFGSLTILGWLFLPRLAFDRVQQEYAKYIQLAVSLIGCASVLEIFDFPAILWLFDAHSLWHGSTIGIHYLIIK
;
A
#
# COMPACT_ATOMS: atom_id res chain seq x y z
N MET A 1 3.06 -25.18 21.84
CA MET A 1 3.07 -26.03 20.63
C MET A 1 1.97 -25.54 19.69
N LEU A 2 2.15 -24.35 19.11
CA LEU A 2 1.23 -23.81 18.10
C LEU A 2 1.91 -24.05 16.75
N ALA A 3 1.43 -25.06 16.05
CA ALA A 3 1.89 -25.40 14.72
C ALA A 3 1.69 -24.18 13.82
N TYR A 4 2.78 -23.68 13.25
CA TYR A 4 2.75 -22.80 12.10
C TYR A 4 2.01 -23.53 10.98
N LEU A 5 0.75 -23.17 10.76
CA LEU A 5 0.11 -23.40 9.47
C LEU A 5 0.79 -22.44 8.49
N VAL A 6 1.93 -22.86 7.95
CA VAL A 6 2.42 -22.31 6.70
C VAL A 6 1.39 -22.72 5.66
N SER A 7 0.45 -21.83 5.37
CA SER A 7 -0.34 -21.93 4.16
C SER A 7 0.65 -21.94 3.02
N TRP A 8 0.73 -23.06 2.31
CA TRP A 8 1.37 -23.09 1.01
C TRP A 8 0.60 -22.10 0.15
N THR A 9 1.19 -20.94 -0.13
CA THR A 9 0.60 -19.94 -1.01
C THR A 9 0.56 -20.56 -2.39
N ASN A 10 -0.61 -21.06 -2.77
CA ASN A 10 -0.79 -21.61 -4.11
C ASN A 10 -0.59 -20.47 -5.10
N ALA A 11 0.22 -20.69 -6.14
CA ALA A 11 0.38 -19.70 -7.20
C ALA A 11 -0.99 -19.38 -7.82
N SER A 12 -1.20 -18.17 -8.30
CA SER A 12 -2.50 -17.79 -8.84
C SER A 12 -2.87 -18.63 -10.07
N ILE A 13 -4.16 -18.75 -10.38
CA ILE A 13 -4.64 -19.56 -11.50
C ILE A 13 -3.96 -19.15 -12.82
N GLY A 14 -3.75 -17.85 -13.03
CA GLY A 14 -3.03 -17.32 -14.19
C GLY A 14 -1.59 -17.82 -14.24
N ASP A 15 -0.86 -17.76 -13.12
CA ASP A 15 0.53 -18.23 -12.99
C ASP A 15 0.67 -19.73 -13.30
N GLN A 16 -0.39 -20.49 -13.04
CA GLN A 16 -0.41 -21.93 -13.26
C GLN A 16 -0.79 -22.33 -14.70
N SER A 17 -1.39 -21.40 -15.46
CA SER A 17 -1.90 -21.68 -16.80
C SER A 17 -0.78 -22.04 -17.78
N TYR A 18 -1.07 -23.00 -18.67
CA TYR A 18 -0.11 -23.48 -19.67
C TYR A 18 0.31 -22.36 -20.61
N VAL A 19 -0.66 -21.60 -21.14
CA VAL A 19 -0.43 -20.47 -22.06
C VAL A 19 0.53 -19.43 -21.48
N TYR A 20 0.42 -19.13 -20.19
CA TYR A 20 1.29 -18.16 -19.53
C TYR A 20 2.71 -18.68 -19.31
N LYS A 21 2.84 -19.93 -18.83
CA LYS A 21 4.14 -20.56 -18.58
C LYS A 21 4.97 -20.74 -19.85
N GLU A 22 4.34 -21.18 -20.93
CA GLU A 22 4.99 -21.33 -22.23
C GLU A 22 5.47 -19.98 -22.76
N CYS A 23 4.62 -18.95 -22.70
CA CYS A 23 5.00 -17.60 -23.10
C CYS A 23 6.22 -17.09 -22.33
N ILE A 24 6.24 -17.19 -20.99
CA ILE A 24 7.39 -16.74 -20.20
C ILE A 24 8.65 -17.52 -20.59
N SER A 25 8.56 -18.85 -20.68
CA SER A 25 9.72 -19.68 -21.00
C SER A 25 10.32 -19.30 -22.36
N ALA A 26 9.46 -19.08 -23.36
CA ALA A 26 9.86 -18.62 -24.68
C ALA A 26 10.46 -17.20 -24.65
N CYS A 27 9.79 -16.24 -23.99
CA CYS A 27 10.24 -14.86 -23.93
C CYS A 27 11.59 -14.72 -23.21
N VAL A 28 11.74 -15.33 -22.03
CA VAL A 28 12.99 -15.25 -21.25
C VAL A 28 14.15 -15.93 -21.99
N SER A 29 13.89 -17.06 -22.67
CA SER A 29 14.93 -17.75 -23.44
C SER A 29 15.36 -16.98 -24.69
N ALA A 30 14.43 -16.35 -25.40
CA ALA A 30 14.70 -15.58 -26.60
C ALA A 30 15.34 -14.20 -26.30
N GLU A 31 14.81 -13.49 -25.31
CA GLU A 31 15.11 -12.07 -25.09
C GLU A 31 16.10 -11.82 -23.94
N CYS A 32 16.09 -12.65 -22.89
CA CYS A 32 16.89 -12.42 -21.69
C CYS A 32 18.18 -13.25 -21.62
N ASN A 33 18.21 -14.45 -22.20
CA ASN A 33 19.35 -15.40 -22.13
C ASN A 33 20.34 -15.29 -23.30
N VAL A 34 20.42 -14.14 -23.97
CA VAL A 34 21.36 -13.91 -25.07
C VAL A 34 22.80 -13.81 -24.52
N SER A 35 23.48 -14.94 -24.44
CA SER A 35 24.95 -14.97 -24.26
C SER A 35 25.59 -14.52 -25.57
N VAL A 36 26.05 -13.28 -25.64
CA VAL A 36 26.75 -12.75 -26.82
C VAL A 36 28.20 -13.25 -26.82
N PRO A 37 28.68 -14.03 -27.81
CA PRO A 37 30.10 -14.20 -28.03
C PRO A 37 30.61 -12.93 -28.74
N ASN A 38 31.50 -12.19 -28.07
CA ASN A 38 32.24 -11.01 -28.59
C ASN A 38 31.48 -9.67 -28.69
N ALA A 39 30.86 -9.20 -27.61
CA ALA A 39 30.52 -7.78 -27.47
C ALA A 39 31.23 -7.14 -26.28
N SER A 40 32.17 -6.26 -26.58
CA SER A 40 32.73 -5.29 -25.66
C SER A 40 31.62 -4.40 -25.09
N THR A 41 31.43 -4.45 -23.76
CA THR A 41 30.73 -3.49 -22.90
C THR A 41 29.28 -3.12 -23.28
N SER A 42 28.34 -3.59 -22.45
CA SER A 42 26.97 -3.09 -22.26
C SER A 42 25.92 -3.51 -23.28
N SER A 43 25.53 -4.79 -23.28
CA SER A 43 24.33 -5.28 -23.98
C SER A 43 23.06 -4.97 -23.16
N LEU A 44 22.55 -3.75 -23.30
CA LEU A 44 21.24 -3.33 -22.82
C LEU A 44 20.17 -4.17 -23.55
N TYR A 45 19.28 -4.81 -22.80
CA TYR A 45 18.04 -5.39 -23.32
C TYR A 45 17.37 -4.41 -24.30
N THR A 46 17.04 -4.87 -25.51
CA THR A 46 16.29 -4.07 -26.49
C THR A 46 14.84 -4.53 -26.43
N PRO A 47 13.98 -3.84 -25.65
CA PRO A 47 12.57 -4.18 -25.61
C PRO A 47 11.97 -4.14 -27.03
N PRO A 48 10.89 -4.91 -27.32
CA PRO A 48 10.05 -4.65 -28.49
C PRO A 48 9.75 -3.16 -28.50
N VAL A 49 9.72 -2.50 -29.66
CA VAL A 49 9.67 -1.02 -29.78
C VAL A 49 8.62 -0.42 -28.84
N LEU A 50 9.04 -0.15 -27.59
CA LEU A 50 8.17 0.40 -26.56
C LEU A 50 7.83 1.77 -27.06
N ALA A 51 6.53 2.07 -27.05
CA ALA A 51 6.09 3.38 -27.46
C ALA A 51 6.83 4.42 -26.59
N LEU A 52 7.19 5.57 -27.18
CA LEU A 52 8.04 6.58 -26.51
C LEU A 52 7.54 6.93 -25.10
N HIS A 53 6.22 6.84 -24.88
CA HIS A 53 5.58 7.10 -23.60
C HIS A 53 5.91 6.09 -22.49
N GLU A 54 6.26 4.84 -22.81
CA GLU A 54 6.53 3.79 -21.82
C GLU A 54 7.96 3.85 -21.25
N ARG A 55 8.82 4.72 -21.79
CA ARG A 55 10.24 4.84 -21.40
C ARG A 55 10.49 5.64 -20.12
N ALA A 56 9.45 6.16 -19.46
CA ALA A 56 9.63 6.94 -18.24
C ALA A 56 10.11 6.09 -17.05
N VAL A 57 9.81 4.78 -17.08
CA VAL A 57 10.26 3.80 -16.08
C VAL A 57 11.05 2.70 -16.80
N VAL A 58 12.24 2.36 -16.28
CA VAL A 58 13.09 1.31 -16.84
C VAL A 58 12.77 -0.02 -16.17
N TRP A 59 12.26 -0.96 -16.95
CA TRP A 59 11.97 -2.33 -16.53
C TRP A 59 13.08 -3.28 -16.95
N ASN A 60 13.32 -4.34 -16.17
CA ASN A 60 14.23 -5.40 -16.57
C ASN A 60 13.54 -6.36 -17.55
N CYS A 61 14.35 -7.15 -18.26
CA CYS A 61 13.85 -8.08 -19.29
C CYS A 61 12.82 -9.08 -18.75
N GLU A 62 13.03 -9.62 -17.56
CA GLU A 62 12.12 -10.62 -16.99
C GLU A 62 10.75 -10.01 -16.66
N ASP A 63 10.72 -8.79 -16.14
CA ASP A 63 9.50 -8.05 -15.82
C ASP A 63 8.72 -7.65 -17.07
N GLU A 64 9.42 -7.31 -18.16
CA GLU A 64 8.80 -7.08 -19.46
C GLU A 64 8.19 -8.36 -20.04
N CYS A 65 8.91 -9.49 -19.97
CA CYS A 65 8.39 -10.78 -20.39
C CYS A 65 7.13 -11.16 -19.61
N LYS A 66 7.14 -10.99 -18.28
CA LYS A 66 5.98 -11.27 -17.44
C LYS A 66 4.78 -10.42 -17.80
N TYR A 67 4.98 -9.11 -17.95
CA TYR A 67 3.89 -8.19 -18.33
C TYR A 67 3.27 -8.56 -19.68
N ASN A 68 4.10 -8.74 -20.71
CA ASN A 68 3.62 -9.08 -22.05
C ASN A 68 2.93 -10.45 -22.06
N CYS A 69 3.46 -11.43 -21.34
CA CYS A 69 2.85 -12.76 -21.24
C CYS A 69 1.54 -12.78 -20.45
N ILE A 70 1.34 -11.89 -19.47
CA ILE A 70 0.04 -11.71 -18.83
C ILE A 70 -0.98 -11.30 -19.89
N TRP A 71 -0.68 -10.30 -20.71
CA TRP A 71 -1.59 -9.82 -21.76
C TRP A 71 -1.85 -10.86 -22.85
N TRP A 72 -0.82 -11.61 -23.25
CA TRP A 72 -0.96 -12.76 -24.14
C TRP A 72 -1.93 -13.81 -23.58
N ALA A 73 -1.77 -14.15 -22.30
CA ALA A 73 -2.67 -15.09 -21.64
C ALA A 73 -4.09 -14.53 -21.55
N VAL A 74 -4.26 -13.26 -21.16
CA VAL A 74 -5.57 -12.58 -21.09
C VAL A 74 -6.30 -12.69 -22.43
N GLU A 75 -5.63 -12.41 -23.55
CA GLU A 75 -6.22 -12.54 -24.87
C GLU A 75 -6.68 -13.98 -25.15
N ALA A 76 -5.85 -14.98 -24.85
CA ALA A 76 -6.22 -16.39 -25.02
C ALA A 76 -7.45 -16.79 -24.18
N PHE A 77 -7.50 -16.39 -22.90
CA PHE A 77 -8.66 -16.63 -22.04
C PHE A 77 -9.93 -15.98 -22.61
N GLN A 78 -9.84 -14.75 -23.12
CA GLN A 78 -10.97 -14.04 -23.72
C GLN A 78 -11.44 -14.69 -25.02
N GLN A 79 -10.53 -15.14 -25.87
CA GLN A 79 -10.86 -15.85 -27.12
C GLN A 79 -11.62 -17.15 -26.85
N ASP A 80 -11.26 -17.85 -25.79
CA ASP A 80 -11.94 -19.09 -25.35
C ASP A 80 -13.24 -18.82 -24.55
N GLY A 81 -13.62 -17.56 -24.33
CA GLY A 81 -14.79 -17.20 -23.54
C GLY A 81 -14.67 -17.54 -22.05
N LEU A 82 -13.45 -17.70 -21.55
CA LEU A 82 -13.14 -18.04 -20.16
C LEU A 82 -12.95 -16.77 -19.31
N PRO A 83 -13.27 -16.83 -18.00
CA PRO A 83 -12.97 -15.74 -17.09
C PRO A 83 -11.45 -15.56 -16.96
N VAL A 84 -10.99 -14.31 -17.08
CA VAL A 84 -9.58 -13.96 -16.90
C VAL A 84 -9.19 -14.22 -15.44
N PRO A 85 -8.11 -14.96 -15.14
CA PRO A 85 -7.68 -15.20 -13.78
C PRO A 85 -6.77 -14.10 -13.24
N GLN A 86 -6.49 -14.13 -11.93
CA GLN A 86 -5.41 -13.36 -11.34
C GLN A 86 -4.04 -13.95 -11.70
N PHE A 87 -3.03 -13.08 -11.81
CA PHE A 87 -1.62 -13.39 -11.99
C PHE A 87 -0.84 -12.79 -10.81
N TYR A 88 -0.01 -13.57 -10.14
CA TYR A 88 0.74 -13.19 -8.94
C TYR A 88 -0.09 -12.51 -7.84
N GLY A 89 -1.33 -12.98 -7.68
CA GLY A 89 -2.31 -12.50 -6.71
C GLY A 89 -2.91 -11.13 -7.05
N LYS A 90 -2.91 -10.73 -8.33
CA LYS A 90 -3.53 -9.48 -8.79
C LYS A 90 -4.30 -9.67 -10.09
N TRP A 91 -5.27 -8.78 -10.30
CA TRP A 91 -5.94 -8.64 -11.58
C TRP A 91 -5.03 -7.94 -12.61
N PRO A 92 -5.04 -8.36 -13.89
CA PRO A 92 -4.29 -7.69 -14.94
C PRO A 92 -4.62 -6.20 -15.05
N GLN A 93 -3.60 -5.35 -15.19
CA GLN A 93 -3.74 -3.91 -15.35
C GLN A 93 -2.85 -3.39 -16.49
N VAL A 94 -3.34 -2.40 -17.23
CA VAL A 94 -2.58 -1.80 -18.34
C VAL A 94 -1.57 -0.81 -17.78
N ARG A 95 -0.34 -0.86 -18.30
CA ARG A 95 0.68 0.16 -18.03
C ARG A 95 0.36 1.43 -18.79
N ILE A 96 0.58 2.57 -18.14
CA ILE A 96 0.49 3.89 -18.78
C ILE A 96 1.74 4.68 -18.36
N PHE A 97 2.45 5.27 -19.32
CA PHE A 97 3.71 5.97 -19.08
C PHE A 97 4.76 5.13 -18.33
N GLY A 98 4.77 3.81 -18.52
CA GLY A 98 5.65 2.89 -17.79
C GLY A 98 5.26 2.65 -16.33
N ILE A 99 4.18 3.27 -15.82
CA ILE A 99 3.62 3.03 -14.49
C ILE A 99 2.89 1.69 -14.49
N GLN A 100 3.22 0.80 -13.55
CA GLN A 100 2.61 -0.53 -13.42
C GLN A 100 1.14 -0.47 -13.03
N GLU A 101 0.78 0.36 -12.05
CA GLU A 101 -0.61 0.53 -11.58
C GLU A 101 -1.02 2.01 -11.62
N PRO A 102 -1.41 2.53 -12.80
CA PRO A 102 -1.60 3.98 -12.99
C PRO A 102 -2.65 4.58 -12.04
N ALA A 103 -3.77 3.90 -11.84
CA ALA A 103 -4.85 4.38 -10.98
C ALA A 103 -4.44 4.40 -9.50
N SER A 104 -3.87 3.30 -9.00
CA SER A 104 -3.36 3.21 -7.63
C SER A 104 -2.31 4.30 -7.38
N ALA A 105 -1.29 4.42 -8.25
CA ALA A 105 -0.23 5.42 -8.11
C ALA A 105 -0.76 6.86 -8.10
N LEU A 106 -1.70 7.18 -9.00
CA LEU A 106 -2.33 8.50 -9.05
C LEU A 106 -3.12 8.79 -7.77
N PHE A 107 -3.96 7.86 -7.33
CA PHE A 107 -4.78 8.07 -6.13
C PHE A 107 -3.93 8.12 -4.85
N SER A 108 -2.83 7.37 -4.76
CA SER A 108 -1.86 7.53 -3.66
C SER A 108 -1.20 8.91 -3.69
N LEU A 109 -0.84 9.43 -4.87
CA LEU A 109 -0.26 10.77 -5.02
C LEU A 109 -1.27 11.86 -4.63
N LEU A 110 -2.55 11.70 -4.97
CA LEU A 110 -3.59 12.62 -4.56
C LEU A 110 -3.83 12.57 -3.05
N ASN A 111 -3.76 11.40 -2.42
CA ASN A 111 -3.79 11.28 -0.97
C ASN A 111 -2.58 11.95 -0.31
N LEU A 112 -1.38 11.79 -0.87
CA LEU A 112 -0.17 12.49 -0.42
C LEU A 112 -0.40 14.01 -0.41
N PHE A 113 -0.88 14.54 -1.54
CA PHE A 113 -1.14 15.97 -1.68
C PHE A 113 -2.22 16.45 -0.71
N ALA A 114 -3.33 15.73 -0.58
CA ALA A 114 -4.40 16.06 0.35
C ALA A 114 -3.91 16.08 1.80
N GLN A 115 -3.09 15.10 2.20
CA GLN A 115 -2.51 15.04 3.54
C GLN A 115 -1.51 16.18 3.79
N TRP A 116 -0.63 16.49 2.82
CA TRP A 116 0.31 17.61 2.90
C TRP A 116 -0.41 18.95 2.99
N HIS A 117 -1.41 19.17 2.12
CA HIS A 117 -2.23 20.37 2.14
C HIS A 117 -2.98 20.52 3.47
N THR A 118 -3.53 19.42 3.98
CA THR A 118 -4.20 19.39 5.28
C THR A 118 -3.24 19.78 6.41
N LEU A 119 -2.00 19.29 6.39
CA LEU A 119 -0.98 19.66 7.37
C LEU A 119 -0.65 21.16 7.31
N ASN A 120 -0.50 21.74 6.11
CA ASN A 120 -0.22 23.16 5.97
C ASN A 120 -1.36 24.02 6.53
N LEU A 121 -2.61 23.71 6.17
CA LEU A 121 -3.79 24.37 6.72
C LEU A 121 -3.86 24.24 8.25
N PHE A 122 -3.53 23.08 8.80
CA PHE A 122 -3.48 22.87 10.25
C PHE A 122 -2.44 23.79 10.90
N CYS A 123 -1.22 23.85 10.36
CA CYS A 123 -0.13 24.69 10.88
C CYS A 123 -0.41 26.19 10.76
N GLU A 124 -1.18 26.62 9.75
CA GLU A 124 -1.58 28.02 9.58
C GLU A 124 -2.68 28.45 10.55
N ASN A 125 -3.66 27.57 10.81
CA ASN A 125 -4.86 27.92 11.57
C ASN A 125 -4.77 27.56 13.06
N ILE A 126 -3.93 26.60 13.44
CA ILE A 126 -3.87 26.07 14.80
C ILE A 126 -2.54 26.47 15.48
N PRO A 127 -2.57 27.22 16.59
CA PRO A 127 -1.37 27.55 17.34
C PRO A 127 -0.62 26.30 17.84
N TRP A 128 0.71 26.34 17.84
CA TRP A 128 1.56 25.27 18.38
C TRP A 128 1.35 24.97 19.86
N ARG A 129 0.82 25.94 20.62
CA ARG A 129 0.47 25.79 22.04
C ARG A 129 -0.83 25.02 22.27
N SER A 130 -1.61 24.77 21.22
CA SER A 130 -2.86 24.04 21.34
C SER A 130 -2.63 22.59 21.78
N PRO A 131 -3.54 22.02 22.58
CA PRO A 131 -3.45 20.63 23.00
C PRO A 131 -3.31 19.68 21.82
N MET A 132 -2.37 18.73 21.91
CA MET A 132 -2.14 17.67 20.92
C MET A 132 -1.70 18.15 19.52
N SER A 133 -1.33 19.43 19.32
CA SER A 133 -0.85 19.90 18.02
C SER A 133 0.32 19.06 17.49
N PHE A 134 1.29 18.75 18.34
CA PHE A 134 2.42 17.88 17.98
C PHE A 134 1.98 16.46 17.57
N THR A 135 0.97 15.90 18.22
CA THR A 135 0.46 14.55 17.91
C THR A 135 -0.18 14.53 16.52
N TRP A 136 -0.94 15.57 16.16
CA TRP A 136 -1.55 15.71 14.84
C TRP A 136 -0.54 15.98 13.73
N VAL A 137 0.46 16.83 14.01
CA VAL A 137 1.56 17.07 13.06
C VAL A 137 2.35 15.78 12.83
N PHE A 138 2.68 15.04 13.89
CA PHE A 138 3.35 13.74 13.77
C PHE A 138 2.54 12.74 12.94
N PHE A 139 1.25 12.56 13.24
CA PHE A 139 0.35 11.73 12.45
C PHE A 139 0.33 12.12 10.98
N SER A 140 0.29 13.43 10.71
CA SER A 140 0.24 13.96 9.35
C SER A 140 1.51 13.66 8.58
N LEU A 141 2.68 13.86 9.20
CA LEU A 141 3.98 13.54 8.60
C LEU A 141 4.14 12.04 8.32
N VAL A 142 3.70 11.18 9.24
CA VAL A 142 3.69 9.72 9.02
C VAL A 142 2.77 9.36 7.84
N GLY A 143 1.62 10.03 7.70
CA GLY A 143 0.71 9.86 6.56
C GLY A 143 1.32 10.30 5.23
N ILE A 144 2.01 11.44 5.20
CA ILE A 144 2.75 11.90 4.01
C ILE A 144 3.80 10.85 3.62
N ASN A 145 4.56 10.34 4.59
CA ASN A 145 5.52 9.27 4.32
C ASN A 145 4.85 8.00 3.77
N ALA A 146 3.68 7.62 4.31
CA ALA A 146 2.95 6.44 3.85
C ALA A 146 2.47 6.57 2.39
N TRP A 147 1.81 7.68 2.06
CA TRP A 147 1.33 7.90 0.69
C TRP A 147 2.46 8.10 -0.31
N PHE A 148 3.61 8.62 0.12
CA PHE A 148 4.80 8.71 -0.71
C PHE A 148 5.30 7.32 -1.11
N TRP A 149 5.51 6.44 -0.13
CA TRP A 149 5.98 5.08 -0.41
C TRP A 149 4.95 4.26 -1.18
N SER A 150 3.67 4.49 -0.95
CA SER A 150 2.59 3.88 -1.72
C SER A 150 2.60 4.33 -3.18
N THR A 151 2.77 5.62 -3.44
CA THR A 151 2.91 6.15 -4.81
C THR A 151 4.11 5.52 -5.53
N VAL A 152 5.26 5.44 -4.85
CA VAL A 152 6.47 4.81 -5.40
C VAL A 152 6.22 3.32 -5.67
N PHE A 153 5.61 2.60 -4.73
CA PHE A 153 5.31 1.19 -4.87
C PHE A 153 4.41 0.89 -6.09
N HIS A 154 3.30 1.62 -6.25
CA HIS A 154 2.38 1.43 -7.38
C HIS A 154 2.94 1.95 -8.72
N THR A 155 3.93 2.84 -8.68
CA THR A 155 4.65 3.29 -9.89
C THR A 155 5.48 2.15 -10.48
N TYR A 156 6.29 1.51 -9.63
CA TYR A 156 7.29 0.54 -10.05
C TYR A 156 6.86 -0.92 -9.88
N ASP A 157 5.70 -1.22 -9.26
CA ASP A 157 5.24 -2.53 -8.74
C ASP A 157 5.99 -3.76 -9.28
N THR A 158 7.21 -3.92 -8.80
CA THR A 158 8.17 -4.93 -9.23
C THR A 158 8.18 -5.98 -8.12
N ARG A 159 7.09 -6.73 -8.02
CA ARG A 159 7.01 -7.89 -7.10
C ARG A 159 8.01 -9.00 -7.47
N PHE A 160 8.69 -8.87 -8.59
CA PHE A 160 9.33 -9.97 -9.31
C PHE A 160 10.74 -10.34 -8.89
N THR A 161 11.38 -9.59 -7.99
CA THR A 161 12.61 -10.03 -7.34
C THR A 161 12.43 -10.11 -5.84
N GLU A 162 11.81 -11.19 -5.37
CA GLU A 162 11.88 -11.62 -3.97
C GLU A 162 13.34 -11.95 -3.56
N TYR A 163 14.24 -12.11 -4.54
CA TYR A 163 15.59 -12.67 -4.34
C TYR A 163 16.77 -11.69 -4.49
N VAL A 164 16.58 -10.44 -4.96
CA VAL A 164 17.70 -9.49 -5.17
C VAL A 164 17.41 -8.12 -4.53
N THR A 165 18.38 -7.66 -3.75
CA THR A 165 18.28 -6.81 -2.54
C THR A 165 17.86 -5.35 -2.74
N GLY A 166 17.51 -4.90 -3.95
CA GLY A 166 17.13 -3.50 -4.23
C GLY A 166 15.63 -3.24 -4.28
N THR A 167 14.87 -4.13 -4.93
CA THR A 167 13.47 -3.87 -5.33
C THR A 167 12.46 -4.28 -4.25
N CYS A 168 12.84 -5.21 -3.38
CA CYS A 168 12.09 -5.54 -2.17
C CYS A 168 11.98 -4.34 -1.20
N PHE A 169 12.90 -3.36 -1.30
CA PHE A 169 12.92 -2.21 -0.42
C PHE A 169 11.65 -1.37 -0.54
N MET A 170 11.23 -0.99 -1.75
CA MET A 170 10.03 -0.16 -1.97
C MET A 170 8.78 -0.82 -1.41
N LYS A 171 8.59 -2.13 -1.70
CA LYS A 171 7.51 -2.95 -1.12
C LYS A 171 7.56 -2.96 0.41
N ARG A 172 8.75 -3.18 1.00
CA ARG A 172 8.88 -3.18 2.47
C ARG A 172 8.56 -1.81 3.07
N MET A 173 9.00 -0.74 2.42
CA MET A 173 8.77 0.62 2.89
C MET A 173 7.29 1.02 2.79
N ASP A 174 6.60 0.69 1.71
CA ASP A 174 5.15 0.88 1.57
C ASP A 174 4.39 0.21 2.72
N TYR A 175 4.62 -1.09 2.93
CA TYR A 175 3.91 -1.86 3.94
C TYR A 175 4.26 -1.43 5.37
N LEU A 176 5.53 -1.10 5.63
CA LEU A 176 5.97 -0.55 6.90
C LEU A 176 5.35 0.81 7.17
N SER A 177 5.32 1.68 6.17
CA SER A 177 4.78 3.03 6.29
C SER A 177 3.27 3.04 6.45
N ALA A 178 2.55 2.16 5.77
CA ALA A 178 1.12 1.91 5.97
C ALA A 178 0.82 1.47 7.41
N PHE A 179 1.59 0.49 7.94
CA PHE A 179 1.46 0.09 9.34
C PHE A 179 1.77 1.24 10.31
N GLY A 180 2.82 2.00 10.03
CA GLY A 180 3.16 3.19 10.79
C GLY A 180 2.01 4.20 10.85
N TYR A 181 1.30 4.39 9.73
CA TYR A 181 0.17 5.32 9.65
C TYR A 181 -1.06 4.84 10.44
N VAL A 182 -1.42 3.55 10.33
CA VAL A 182 -2.49 2.93 11.14
C VAL A 182 -2.17 3.07 12.62
N LEU A 183 -0.93 2.74 13.02
CA LEU A 183 -0.50 2.80 14.40
C LEU A 183 -0.41 4.24 14.92
N ALA A 184 -0.04 5.21 14.06
CA ALA A 184 -0.04 6.62 14.40
C ALA A 184 -1.46 7.12 14.72
N LEU A 185 -2.49 6.71 13.97
CA LEU A 185 -3.88 7.08 14.29
C LEU A 185 -4.36 6.45 15.61
N LEU A 186 -3.96 5.20 15.89
CA LEU A 186 -4.21 4.59 17.20
C LEU A 186 -3.52 5.37 18.32
N SER A 187 -2.28 5.83 18.08
CA SER A 187 -1.54 6.63 19.05
C SER A 187 -2.23 7.96 19.35
N VAL A 188 -2.85 8.60 18.36
CA VAL A 188 -3.66 9.81 18.56
C VAL A 188 -4.83 9.53 19.50
N LEU A 189 -5.56 8.42 19.29
CA LEU A 189 -6.66 8.00 20.17
C LEU A 189 -6.17 7.80 21.61
N ILE A 190 -5.09 7.05 21.79
CA ILE A 190 -4.52 6.74 23.10
C ILE A 190 -4.07 8.04 23.80
N MET A 191 -3.34 8.91 23.12
CA MET A 191 -2.88 10.18 23.68
C MET A 191 -4.04 11.11 24.04
N ARG A 192 -5.17 11.03 23.32
CA ARG A 192 -6.38 11.78 23.65
C ARG A 192 -7.06 11.27 24.92
N ILE A 193 -7.17 9.95 25.09
CA ILE A 193 -7.69 9.34 26.32
C ILE A 193 -6.80 9.70 27.51
N LEU A 194 -5.48 9.64 27.32
CA LEU A 194 -4.49 9.94 28.35
C LEU A 194 -4.22 11.43 28.53
N TYR A 195 -4.99 12.32 27.92
CA TYR A 195 -4.69 13.75 27.88
C TYR A 195 -4.49 14.36 29.27
N ARG A 196 -5.39 14.04 30.22
CA ARG A 196 -5.34 14.51 31.62
C ARG A 196 -4.43 13.68 32.54
N GLN A 197 -3.80 12.63 32.01
CA GLN A 197 -2.94 11.75 32.80
C GLN A 197 -1.52 12.33 32.93
N PRO A 198 -0.76 11.93 33.98
CA PRO A 198 0.63 12.33 34.17
C PRO A 198 1.52 12.01 32.96
N THR A 199 2.56 12.82 32.74
CA THR A 199 3.51 12.64 31.63
C THR A 199 4.14 11.25 31.60
N LEU A 200 4.42 10.65 32.77
CA LEU A 200 4.98 9.30 32.85
C LEU A 200 4.08 8.26 32.17
N ILE A 201 2.76 8.29 32.41
CA ILE A 201 1.81 7.35 31.81
C ILE A 201 1.79 7.51 30.28
N LYS A 202 1.83 8.76 29.79
CA LYS A 202 1.89 9.06 28.36
C LYS A 202 3.18 8.54 27.72
N VAL A 203 4.33 8.72 28.40
CA VAL A 203 5.63 8.20 27.93
C VAL A 203 5.64 6.68 27.89
N VAL A 204 5.12 6.01 28.92
CA VAL A 204 5.02 4.54 28.95
C VAL A 204 4.12 4.02 27.82
N ALA A 205 2.95 4.64 27.63
CA ALA A 205 2.05 4.26 26.54
C ALA A 205 2.68 4.50 25.16
N GLY A 206 3.33 5.65 24.95
CA GLY A 206 4.05 5.95 23.72
C GLY A 206 5.22 4.98 23.46
N GLY A 207 5.96 4.62 24.50
CA GLY A 207 7.02 3.61 24.44
C GLY A 207 6.49 2.24 24.04
N PHE A 208 5.35 1.82 24.58
CA PHE A 208 4.70 0.56 24.18
C PHE A 208 4.31 0.56 22.69
N ILE A 209 3.67 1.62 22.22
CA ILE A 209 3.32 1.77 20.79
C ILE A 209 4.57 1.73 19.92
N PHE A 210 5.63 2.45 20.31
CA PHE A 210 6.90 2.44 19.57
C PHE A 210 7.54 1.05 19.56
N MET A 211 7.49 0.28 20.64
CA MET A 211 7.96 -1.10 20.67
C MET A 211 7.17 -2.00 19.70
N CYS A 212 5.84 -1.85 19.63
CA CYS A 212 5.03 -2.54 18.63
C CYS A 212 5.46 -2.17 17.20
N PHE A 213 5.70 -0.89 16.93
CA PHE A 213 6.22 -0.42 15.65
C PHE A 213 7.57 -1.07 15.32
N ALA A 214 8.56 -0.93 16.21
CA ALA A 214 9.91 -1.41 16.02
C ALA A 214 9.96 -2.94 15.85
N GLY A 215 9.15 -3.68 16.60
CA GLY A 215 9.05 -5.14 16.49
C GLY A 215 8.49 -5.58 15.14
N HIS A 216 7.42 -4.93 14.65
CA HIS A 216 6.87 -5.24 13.32
C HIS A 216 7.78 -4.76 12.19
N ALA A 217 8.41 -3.59 12.35
CA ALA A 217 9.40 -3.06 11.42
C ALA A 217 10.60 -3.99 11.27
N TYR A 218 11.12 -4.51 12.38
CA TYR A 218 12.21 -5.47 12.35
C TYR A 218 11.83 -6.71 11.53
N ARG A 219 10.61 -7.21 11.71
CA ARG A 219 10.08 -8.35 10.94
C ARG A 219 10.02 -8.02 9.45
N LEU A 220 9.37 -6.91 9.07
CA LEU A 220 9.21 -6.53 7.66
C LEU A 220 10.54 -6.26 6.95
N LEU A 221 11.51 -5.67 7.66
CA LEU A 221 12.78 -5.24 7.09
C LEU A 221 13.87 -6.31 7.10
N PHE A 222 13.88 -7.22 8.08
CA PHE A 222 15.01 -8.15 8.26
C PHE A 222 14.64 -9.62 8.23
N THR A 223 13.35 -9.97 8.19
CA THR A 223 12.90 -11.37 8.09
C THR A 223 12.22 -11.65 6.74
N ARG A 224 11.80 -12.89 6.50
CA ARG A 224 11.03 -13.22 5.29
C ARG A 224 9.71 -12.45 5.31
N PHE A 225 9.43 -11.77 4.21
CA PHE A 225 8.26 -10.92 4.08
C PHE A 225 6.99 -11.77 3.96
N GLY A 226 6.12 -11.72 4.96
CA GLY A 226 4.80 -12.35 4.92
C GLY A 226 3.71 -11.32 4.63
N TYR A 227 3.19 -11.28 3.40
CA TYR A 227 2.09 -10.38 3.01
C TYR A 227 0.86 -10.58 3.92
N ASP A 228 0.41 -11.83 4.06
CA ASP A 228 -0.76 -12.19 4.86
C ASP A 228 -0.61 -11.77 6.32
N GLN A 229 0.58 -11.97 6.89
CA GLN A 229 0.87 -11.58 8.27
C GLN A 229 0.83 -10.05 8.43
N ASN A 230 1.40 -9.30 7.48
CA ASN A 230 1.32 -7.85 7.51
C ASN A 230 -0.12 -7.36 7.43
N MET A 231 -0.93 -7.98 6.56
CA MET A 231 -2.33 -7.62 6.41
C MET A 231 -3.11 -7.90 7.71
N GLN A 232 -2.94 -9.08 8.31
CA GLN A 232 -3.56 -9.43 9.59
C GLN A 232 -3.23 -8.44 10.71
N VAL A 233 -1.96 -8.01 10.82
CA VAL A 233 -1.54 -7.00 11.80
C VAL A 233 -2.21 -5.66 11.53
N ASN A 234 -2.23 -5.20 10.28
CA ASN A 234 -2.91 -3.95 9.92
C ASN A 234 -4.42 -3.99 10.19
N VAL A 235 -5.09 -5.09 9.84
CA VAL A 235 -6.52 -5.29 10.13
C VAL A 235 -6.79 -5.25 11.63
N LEU A 236 -5.94 -5.89 12.46
CA LEU A 236 -6.09 -5.86 13.91
C LEU A 236 -5.98 -4.43 14.47
N PHE A 237 -4.88 -3.73 14.19
CA PHE A 237 -4.67 -2.37 14.71
C PHE A 237 -5.63 -1.35 14.10
N GLY A 238 -5.99 -1.51 12.82
CA GLY A 238 -6.99 -0.71 12.14
C GLY A 238 -8.37 -0.88 12.77
N SER A 239 -8.78 -2.11 13.05
CA SER A 239 -10.06 -2.40 13.73
C SER A 239 -10.09 -1.81 15.14
N LEU A 240 -9.01 -1.95 15.92
CA LEU A 240 -8.89 -1.32 17.24
C LEU A 240 -9.03 0.21 17.16
N THR A 241 -8.43 0.82 16.14
CA THR A 241 -8.50 2.26 15.90
C THR A 241 -9.92 2.70 15.55
N ILE A 242 -10.57 2.03 14.61
CA ILE A 242 -11.94 2.33 14.18
C ILE A 242 -12.90 2.18 15.35
N LEU A 243 -12.93 1.01 16.00
CA LEU A 243 -13.81 0.75 17.14
C LEU A 243 -13.54 1.73 18.30
N GLY A 244 -12.27 2.00 18.58
CA GLY A 244 -11.87 2.96 19.60
C GLY A 244 -12.43 4.36 19.36
N TRP A 245 -12.30 4.90 18.15
CA TRP A 245 -12.86 6.21 17.79
C TRP A 245 -14.39 6.22 17.73
N LEU A 246 -15.04 5.10 17.37
CA LEU A 246 -16.50 5.02 17.35
C LEU A 246 -17.11 5.04 18.75
N PHE A 247 -16.52 4.34 19.72
CA PHE A 247 -17.13 4.13 21.03
C PHE A 247 -16.56 5.01 22.15
N LEU A 248 -15.23 5.20 22.21
CA LEU A 248 -14.60 5.84 23.36
C LEU A 248 -14.91 7.34 23.53
N PRO A 249 -15.18 8.14 22.49
CA PRO A 249 -15.61 9.53 22.70
C PRO A 249 -16.88 9.66 23.54
N ARG A 250 -17.81 8.70 23.46
CA ARG A 250 -19.03 8.71 24.28
C ARG A 250 -18.77 8.32 25.73
N LEU A 251 -17.73 7.52 25.98
CA LEU A 251 -17.45 6.91 27.28
C LEU A 251 -16.39 7.69 28.09
N ALA A 252 -15.44 8.33 27.42
CA ALA A 252 -14.23 8.85 28.05
C ALA A 252 -13.95 10.33 27.75
N PHE A 253 -14.65 10.95 26.78
CA PHE A 253 -14.37 12.33 26.38
C PHE A 253 -15.34 13.30 27.04
N ASP A 254 -14.86 14.51 27.36
CA ASP A 254 -15.72 15.60 27.81
C ASP A 254 -16.51 16.23 26.64
N ARG A 255 -17.45 17.12 26.96
CA ARG A 255 -18.34 17.76 25.96
C ARG A 255 -17.57 18.49 24.85
N VAL A 256 -16.46 19.16 25.18
CA VAL A 256 -15.66 19.90 24.21
C VAL A 256 -14.92 18.93 23.28
N GLN A 257 -14.36 17.86 23.84
CA GLN A 257 -13.70 16.81 23.07
C GLN A 257 -14.67 16.06 22.13
N GLN A 258 -15.93 15.91 22.52
CA GLN A 258 -16.97 15.25 21.72
C GLN A 258 -17.32 16.02 20.43
N GLU A 259 -17.36 17.36 20.49
CA GLU A 259 -17.67 18.20 19.31
C GLU A 259 -16.67 18.00 18.17
N TYR A 260 -15.39 17.81 18.50
CA TYR A 260 -14.35 17.52 17.52
C TYR A 260 -14.34 16.04 17.12
N ALA A 261 -14.58 15.14 18.08
CA ALA A 261 -14.55 13.70 17.83
C ALA A 261 -15.55 13.24 16.76
N LYS A 262 -16.64 13.98 16.51
CA LYS A 262 -17.61 13.66 15.46
C LYS A 262 -17.00 13.66 14.06
N TYR A 263 -16.05 14.54 13.77
CA TYR A 263 -15.39 14.59 12.45
C TYR A 263 -14.43 13.41 12.28
N ILE A 264 -13.73 13.03 13.34
CA ILE A 264 -12.88 11.83 13.32
C ILE A 264 -13.73 10.57 13.24
N GLN A 265 -14.87 10.51 13.94
CA GLN A 265 -15.83 9.42 13.83
C GLN A 265 -16.33 9.25 12.40
N LEU A 266 -16.69 10.35 11.73
CA LEU A 266 -17.03 10.34 10.32
C LEU A 266 -15.84 9.83 9.47
N ALA A 267 -14.63 10.34 9.71
CA ALA A 267 -13.43 9.93 8.97
C ALA A 267 -13.15 8.43 9.11
N VAL A 268 -13.12 7.88 10.33
CA VAL A 268 -12.86 6.45 10.55
C VAL A 268 -14.00 5.56 10.04
N SER A 269 -15.24 6.07 10.03
CA SER A 269 -16.38 5.35 9.44
C SER A 269 -16.22 5.26 7.92
N LEU A 270 -15.87 6.38 7.27
CA LEU A 270 -15.62 6.42 5.83
C LEU A 270 -14.42 5.54 5.44
N ILE A 271 -13.33 5.56 6.22
CA ILE A 271 -12.19 4.65 6.03
C ILE A 271 -12.63 3.20 6.17
N GLY A 272 -13.41 2.87 7.22
CA GLY A 272 -13.94 1.52 7.42
C GLY A 272 -14.81 1.05 6.27
N CYS A 273 -15.71 1.90 5.76
CA CYS A 273 -16.53 1.61 4.59
C CYS A 273 -15.68 1.42 3.33
N ALA A 274 -14.69 2.29 3.11
CA ALA A 274 -13.76 2.15 2.00
C ALA A 274 -13.00 0.82 2.06
N SER A 275 -12.50 0.43 3.23
CA SER A 275 -11.74 -0.81 3.42
C SER A 275 -12.53 -2.08 3.12
N VAL A 276 -13.87 -2.02 2.98
CA VAL A 276 -14.67 -3.15 2.50
C VAL A 276 -14.36 -3.46 1.03
N LEU A 277 -13.91 -2.49 0.23
CA LEU A 277 -13.51 -2.72 -1.17
C LEU A 277 -12.42 -3.79 -1.29
N GLU A 278 -11.44 -3.78 -0.39
CA GLU A 278 -10.38 -4.81 -0.32
C GLU A 278 -10.92 -6.23 -0.13
N ILE A 279 -12.09 -6.38 0.51
CA ILE A 279 -12.72 -7.69 0.74
C ILE A 279 -13.41 -8.19 -0.53
N PHE A 280 -13.92 -7.29 -1.37
CA PHE A 280 -14.64 -7.66 -2.59
C PHE A 280 -13.72 -8.16 -3.71
N ASP A 281 -12.45 -7.71 -3.75
CA ASP A 281 -11.39 -8.14 -4.68
C ASP A 281 -11.89 -8.53 -6.09
N PHE A 282 -12.31 -7.52 -6.87
CA PHE A 282 -12.91 -7.71 -8.20
C PHE A 282 -11.96 -7.35 -9.35
N PRO A 283 -12.20 -7.88 -10.57
CA PRO A 283 -11.39 -7.58 -11.76
C PRO A 283 -11.28 -6.09 -12.08
N ALA A 284 -10.09 -5.64 -12.52
CA ALA A 284 -9.86 -4.25 -12.86
C ALA A 284 -10.84 -3.74 -13.94
N ILE A 285 -11.68 -2.79 -13.56
CA ILE A 285 -12.63 -2.13 -14.47
C ILE A 285 -11.82 -1.31 -15.48
N LEU A 286 -12.10 -1.52 -16.77
CA LEU A 286 -11.34 -0.94 -17.89
C LEU A 286 -9.83 -1.25 -17.82
N TRP A 287 -9.43 -2.35 -17.15
CA TRP A 287 -8.03 -2.72 -16.92
C TRP A 287 -7.22 -1.69 -16.13
N LEU A 288 -7.90 -0.77 -15.44
CA LEU A 288 -7.28 0.34 -14.72
C LEU A 288 -7.71 0.41 -13.26
N PHE A 289 -9.01 0.22 -12.98
CA PHE A 289 -9.58 0.44 -11.66
C PHE A 289 -9.94 -0.89 -11.00
N ASP A 290 -9.05 -1.42 -10.19
CA ASP A 290 -9.32 -2.54 -9.28
C ASP A 290 -9.89 -2.08 -7.94
N ALA A 291 -10.25 -3.05 -7.08
CA ALA A 291 -10.73 -2.77 -5.73
C ALA A 291 -9.75 -1.91 -4.90
N HIS A 292 -8.45 -2.19 -5.03
CA HIS A 292 -7.41 -1.50 -4.29
C HIS A 292 -7.31 -0.02 -4.69
N SER A 293 -7.17 0.29 -5.97
CA SER A 293 -7.12 1.67 -6.47
C SER A 293 -8.38 2.46 -6.09
N LEU A 294 -9.57 1.85 -6.13
CA LEU A 294 -10.79 2.54 -5.67
C LEU A 294 -10.80 2.81 -4.16
N TRP A 295 -10.20 1.94 -3.35
CA TRP A 295 -9.97 2.22 -1.93
C TRP A 295 -9.08 3.47 -1.75
N HIS A 296 -7.96 3.56 -2.47
CA HIS A 296 -7.12 4.77 -2.49
C HIS A 296 -7.94 6.00 -2.91
N GLY A 297 -8.68 5.92 -4.02
CA GLY A 297 -9.47 7.04 -4.54
C GLY A 297 -10.54 7.54 -3.55
N SER A 298 -11.20 6.61 -2.86
CA SER A 298 -12.27 6.93 -1.90
C SER A 298 -11.79 7.64 -0.62
N THR A 299 -10.49 7.57 -0.30
CA THR A 299 -9.93 8.11 0.94
C THR A 299 -9.33 9.51 0.80
N ILE A 300 -9.16 10.03 -0.42
CA ILE A 300 -8.52 11.34 -0.70
C ILE A 300 -9.20 12.49 0.08
N GLY A 301 -10.53 12.53 0.05
CA GLY A 301 -11.30 13.60 0.69
C GLY A 301 -11.34 13.52 2.22
N ILE A 302 -10.99 12.37 2.80
CA ILE A 302 -11.14 12.11 4.25
C ILE A 302 -10.14 12.94 5.06
N HIS A 303 -8.95 13.21 4.52
CA HIS A 303 -7.90 13.99 5.21
C HIS A 303 -8.40 15.36 5.68
N TYR A 304 -9.26 16.01 4.90
CA TYR A 304 -9.81 17.34 5.21
C TYR A 304 -10.75 17.36 6.42
N LEU A 305 -11.27 16.21 6.86
CA LEU A 305 -12.10 16.13 8.06
C LEU A 305 -11.31 16.37 9.35
N ILE A 306 -9.98 16.22 9.32
CA ILE A 306 -9.13 16.30 10.52
C ILE A 306 -8.98 17.74 11.03
N ILE A 307 -9.12 18.75 10.16
CA ILE A 307 -8.96 20.18 10.49
C ILE A 307 -10.24 20.80 11.03
N LYS A 308 -11.40 20.19 10.78
CA LYS A 308 -12.71 20.71 11.21
C LYS A 308 -12.92 20.56 12.72
#